data_AF-A0A7S2C743-F1
#
_entry.id   AF-A0A7S2C743-F1
#
_cell.length_a   1.000
_cell.length_b   1.000
_cell.length_c   1.000
_cell.angle_alpha   90.00
_cell.angle_beta   90.00
_cell.angle_gamma   90.00
#
_symmetry.space_group_name_H-M   'P 1'
#
loop_
_entity.id
_entity.type
_entity.pdbx_description
1 polymer ?
#
loop_
_entity_poly.entity_id
_entity_poly.type
_entity_poly.pdbx_seq_one_letter_code
_entity_poly.pdbx_strand_id
1 'polypeptide(L)'
;EQSTMELRQQCPSDIFGSKDLLHAIWPFHQNWFSGFDYQGRPVFFQRYGACKIWELKEITTHELLLQYHIWEQEQAILLCESQASNGKQIVDTFVIVIDLKGMAMAQVTRDFLALVQASADIDQNHYPE
;
A
#
# COMPACT_ATOMS: atom_id res chain seq x y z
N GLU A 1 6.24 8.64 17.16
CA GLU A 1 5.60 8.46 15.85
C GLU A 1 6.54 9.03 14.81
N GLN A 2 6.87 8.23 13.79
CA GLN A 2 7.70 8.66 12.66
C GLN A 2 6.83 9.56 11.78
N SER A 3 7.37 10.69 11.31
CA SER A 3 6.59 11.62 10.49
C SER A 3 6.31 11.03 9.10
N THR A 4 5.16 11.31 8.49
CA THR A 4 4.83 10.86 7.12
C THR A 4 5.90 11.30 6.10
N MET A 5 6.48 12.49 6.31
CA MET A 5 7.61 13.00 5.52
C MET A 5 8.88 12.15 5.64
N GLU A 6 9.11 11.49 6.78
CA GLU A 6 10.27 10.61 6.98
C GLU A 6 10.06 9.28 6.24
N LEU A 7 8.83 8.73 6.25
CA LEU A 7 8.49 7.53 5.49
C LEU A 7 8.64 7.78 3.98
N ARG A 8 8.23 8.95 3.50
CA ARG A 8 8.32 9.34 2.09
C ARG A 8 9.72 9.20 1.46
N GLN A 9 10.77 9.35 2.27
CA GLN A 9 12.18 9.27 1.83
C GLN A 9 12.80 7.88 1.99
N GLN A 10 12.09 6.94 2.63
CA GLN A 10 12.60 5.61 2.92
C GLN A 10 12.41 4.65 1.75
N CYS A 11 13.30 3.68 1.66
CA CYS A 11 13.05 2.47 0.89
C CYS A 11 12.15 1.53 1.71
N PRO A 12 11.31 0.70 1.08
CA PRO A 12 10.51 -0.31 1.78
C PRO A 12 11.33 -1.22 2.71
N SER A 13 12.60 -1.49 2.36
CA SER A 13 13.50 -2.27 3.19
C SER A 13 13.88 -1.60 4.51
N ASP A 14 13.80 -0.27 4.59
CA ASP A 14 14.12 0.49 5.81
C ASP A 14 12.99 0.33 6.84
N ILE A 15 11.74 0.26 6.37
CA ILE A 15 10.55 -0.01 7.18
C ILE A 15 10.65 -1.41 7.81
N PHE A 16 10.96 -2.42 6.98
CA PHE A 16 11.09 -3.80 7.44
C PHE A 16 12.46 -4.11 8.08
N GLY A 17 13.39 -3.16 8.12
CA GLY A 17 14.74 -3.32 8.65
C GLY A 17 15.67 -4.25 7.85
N SER A 18 15.18 -4.90 6.77
CA SER A 18 16.02 -5.66 5.85
C SER A 18 15.34 -5.91 4.49
N LYS A 19 16.17 -6.05 3.44
CA LYS A 19 15.70 -6.47 2.11
C LYS A 19 15.20 -7.91 2.09
N ASP A 20 15.80 -8.77 2.90
CA ASP A 20 15.40 -10.18 2.99
C ASP A 20 13.98 -10.32 3.54
N LEU A 21 13.62 -9.50 4.53
CA LEU A 21 12.27 -9.49 5.08
C LEU A 21 11.24 -8.98 4.06
N LEU A 22 11.57 -7.92 3.32
CA LEU A 22 10.75 -7.42 2.22
C LEU A 22 10.51 -8.51 1.15
N HIS A 23 11.55 -9.25 0.77
CA HIS A 23 11.42 -10.36 -0.17
C HIS A 23 10.58 -11.52 0.38
N ALA A 24 10.63 -11.78 1.69
CA ALA A 24 9.82 -12.82 2.34
C ALA A 24 8.33 -12.45 2.40
N ILE A 25 8.00 -11.16 2.48
CA ILE A 25 6.64 -10.62 2.50
C ILE A 25 6.00 -10.61 1.11
N TRP A 26 6.77 -10.31 0.07
CA TRP A 26 6.28 -10.13 -1.31
C TRP A 26 5.36 -11.25 -1.85
N PRO A 27 5.59 -12.55 -1.61
CA PRO A 27 4.68 -13.61 -2.06
C PRO A 27 3.27 -13.51 -1.46
N PHE A 28 3.13 -12.84 -0.32
CA PHE A 28 1.90 -12.75 0.47
C PHE A 28 1.34 -11.33 0.55
N HIS A 29 2.02 -10.33 0.00
CA HIS A 29 1.55 -8.95 -0.08
C HIS A 29 2.07 -8.33 -1.39
N GLN A 30 1.26 -8.43 -2.45
CA GLN A 30 1.62 -8.04 -3.81
C GLN A 30 0.90 -6.76 -4.20
N ASN A 31 1.56 -5.65 -3.90
CA ASN A 31 1.11 -4.30 -4.22
C ASN A 31 2.15 -3.59 -5.09
N TRP A 32 1.72 -2.84 -6.10
CA TRP A 32 2.64 -2.06 -6.94
C TRP A 32 1.92 -0.95 -7.70
N PHE A 33 2.66 0.11 -8.06
CA PHE A 33 2.19 1.12 -9.00
C PHE A 33 2.57 0.75 -10.44
N SER A 34 1.64 0.94 -11.37
CA SER A 34 1.91 0.68 -12.79
C SER A 34 1.06 1.55 -13.69
N GLY A 35 1.70 2.53 -14.32
CA GLY A 35 1.06 3.39 -15.33
C GLY A 35 0.09 4.40 -14.73
N PHE A 36 -0.66 5.02 -15.64
CA PHE A 36 -1.60 6.10 -15.35
C PHE A 36 -2.92 5.82 -16.08
N ASP A 37 -4.04 6.25 -15.50
CA ASP A 37 -5.34 6.17 -16.15
C ASP A 37 -5.53 7.28 -17.21
N TYR A 38 -6.71 7.34 -17.83
CA TYR A 38 -7.01 8.34 -18.87
C TYR A 38 -7.06 9.80 -18.34
N GLN A 39 -7.09 9.99 -17.02
CA GLN A 39 -7.05 11.30 -16.35
C GLN A 39 -5.65 11.65 -15.84
N GLY A 40 -4.65 10.79 -16.09
CA GLY A 40 -3.28 10.99 -15.63
C GLY A 40 -3.06 10.60 -14.16
N ARG A 41 -4.03 9.94 -13.52
CA ARG A 41 -3.91 9.50 -12.12
C ARG A 41 -3.05 8.23 -12.04
N PRO A 42 -2.12 8.12 -11.08
CA PRO A 42 -1.36 6.90 -10.87
C PRO A 42 -2.28 5.71 -10.61
N VAL A 43 -1.95 4.55 -11.16
CA VAL A 43 -2.72 3.32 -10.91
C VAL A 43 -1.94 2.40 -9.98
N PHE A 44 -2.53 2.12 -8.82
CA PHE A 44 -2.03 1.22 -7.79
C PHE A 44 -2.77 -0.11 -7.86
N PHE A 45 -2.03 -1.21 -7.97
CA PHE A 45 -2.58 -2.56 -8.03
C PHE A 45 -2.35 -3.28 -6.72
N GLN A 46 -3.41 -3.88 -6.18
CA GLN A 46 -3.34 -4.71 -4.98
C GLN A 46 -3.91 -6.08 -5.30
N ARG A 47 -3.13 -7.14 -5.08
CA ARG A 47 -3.56 -8.51 -5.37
C ARG A 47 -3.97 -9.26 -4.11
N TYR A 48 -5.22 -9.09 -3.72
CA TYR A 48 -5.78 -9.69 -2.50
C TYR A 48 -5.83 -11.22 -2.57
N GLY A 49 -5.97 -11.81 -3.76
CA GLY A 49 -5.90 -13.26 -3.91
C GLY A 49 -4.57 -13.87 -3.45
N ALA A 50 -3.47 -13.11 -3.52
CA ALA A 50 -2.15 -13.52 -3.02
C ALA A 50 -1.99 -13.27 -1.51
N CYS A 51 -2.89 -12.49 -0.90
CA CYS A 51 -2.76 -12.09 0.49
C CYS A 51 -3.03 -13.26 1.45
N LYS A 52 -2.00 -13.64 2.21
CA LYS A 52 -2.07 -14.68 3.23
C LYS A 52 -1.62 -14.12 4.57
N ILE A 53 -2.58 -13.57 5.31
CA ILE A 53 -2.30 -12.89 6.58
C ILE A 53 -1.66 -13.81 7.62
N TRP A 54 -1.99 -15.09 7.63
CA TRP A 54 -1.34 -16.03 8.54
C TRP A 54 0.17 -16.17 8.26
N GLU A 55 0.58 -16.22 6.99
CA GLU A 55 2.01 -16.25 6.61
C GLU A 55 2.69 -14.92 6.97
N LEU A 56 2.01 -13.80 6.70
CA LEU A 56 2.52 -12.47 7.03
C LEU A 56 2.76 -12.30 8.54
N LYS A 57 1.86 -12.82 9.38
CA LYS A 57 1.99 -12.73 10.85
C LYS A 57 3.16 -13.52 11.42
N GLU A 58 3.64 -14.56 10.71
CA GLU A 58 4.84 -15.31 11.13
C GLU A 58 6.14 -14.57 10.74
N ILE A 59 6.06 -13.66 9.78
CA ILE A 59 7.23 -12.99 9.18
C ILE A 59 7.36 -11.56 9.70
N THR A 60 6.24 -10.85 9.89
CA THR A 60 6.22 -9.43 10.24
C THR A 60 5.10 -9.10 11.23
N THR A 61 5.04 -7.85 11.68
CA THR A 61 4.04 -7.36 12.63
C THR A 61 2.97 -6.53 11.92
N HIS A 62 1.81 -6.43 12.56
CA HIS A 62 0.73 -5.57 12.09
C HIS A 62 1.21 -4.11 11.98
N GLU A 63 1.98 -3.61 12.96
CA GLU A 63 2.51 -2.25 12.96
C GLU A 63 3.40 -1.96 11.74
N LEU A 64 4.30 -2.88 11.38
CA LEU A 64 5.15 -2.72 10.21
C LEU A 64 4.35 -2.77 8.90
N LEU A 65 3.30 -3.59 8.83
CA LEU A 65 2.40 -3.63 7.68
C LEU A 65 1.63 -2.31 7.52
N LEU A 66 1.18 -1.70 8.61
CA LEU A 66 0.52 -0.38 8.57
C LEU A 66 1.50 0.75 8.21
N GLN A 67 2.72 0.72 8.74
CA GLN A 67 3.77 1.66 8.33
C GLN A 67 4.09 1.52 6.83
N TYR A 68 4.12 0.29 6.33
CA TYR A 68 4.29 0.04 4.91
C TYR A 68 3.11 0.52 4.08
N HIS A 69 1.87 0.34 4.54
CA HIS A 69 0.67 0.91 3.91
C HIS A 69 0.75 2.44 3.84
N ILE A 70 1.12 3.12 4.93
CA ILE A 70 1.33 4.58 4.95
C ILE A 70 2.39 4.99 3.92
N TRP A 71 3.49 4.24 3.83
CA TRP A 71 4.51 4.48 2.83
C TRP A 71 3.97 4.36 1.39
N GLU A 72 3.14 3.34 1.11
CA GLU A 72 2.50 3.18 -0.20
C GLU A 72 1.63 4.41 -0.55
N GLN A 73 0.89 4.95 0.41
CA GLN A 73 0.09 6.16 0.24
C GLN A 73 0.96 7.39 -0.06
N GLU A 74 2.06 7.58 0.68
CA GLU A 74 3.01 8.67 0.41
C GLU A 74 3.65 8.56 -0.98
N GLN A 75 3.94 7.34 -1.46
CA GLN A 75 4.43 7.12 -2.81
C GLN A 75 3.36 7.45 -3.87
N ALA A 76 2.09 7.14 -3.60
CA ALA A 76 0.99 7.51 -4.50
C ALA A 76 0.92 9.04 -4.65
N ILE A 77 1.00 9.78 -3.54
CA ILE A 77 0.98 11.24 -3.51
C ILE A 77 2.19 11.82 -4.27
N LEU A 78 3.38 11.26 -4.07
CA LEU A 78 4.58 11.63 -4.84
C LEU A 78 4.38 11.50 -6.35
N LEU A 79 3.74 10.41 -6.79
CA LEU A 79 3.43 10.18 -8.19
C LEU A 79 2.40 11.20 -8.71
N CYS A 80 1.38 11.52 -7.91
CA CYS A 80 0.40 12.57 -8.22
C CYS A 80 1.07 13.93 -8.39
N GLU A 81 1.90 14.35 -7.43
CA GLU A 81 2.65 15.61 -7.50
C GLU A 81 3.57 15.69 -8.73
N SER A 82 4.23 14.57 -9.06
CA SER A 82 5.07 14.45 -10.25
C SER A 82 4.25 14.63 -11.53
N GLN A 83 3.06 14.02 -11.61
CA GLN A 83 2.15 14.19 -12.75
C GLN A 83 1.62 15.62 -12.84
N ALA A 84 1.19 16.21 -11.72
CA ALA A 84 0.71 17.58 -11.67
C ALA A 84 1.78 18.58 -12.13
N SER A 85 3.04 18.37 -11.74
CA SER A 85 4.17 19.23 -12.11
C SER A 85 4.56 19.12 -13.59
N ASN A 86 4.39 17.94 -14.19
CA ASN A 86 4.73 17.70 -15.60
C ASN A 86 3.55 18.02 -16.56
N GLY A 87 2.32 18.09 -16.03
CA GLY A 87 1.10 18.33 -16.77
C GLY A 87 0.59 19.77 -16.69
N LYS A 88 -0.57 20.01 -17.33
CA LYS A 88 -1.38 21.24 -17.16
C LYS A 88 -2.66 20.97 -16.35
N GLN A 89 -2.73 19.84 -15.68
CA GLN A 89 -3.92 19.35 -14.97
C GLN A 89 -3.55 19.06 -13.53
N ILE A 90 -4.51 19.29 -12.64
CA ILE A 90 -4.39 18.93 -11.23
C ILE A 90 -4.56 17.42 -11.14
N VAL A 91 -3.55 16.74 -10.57
CA VAL A 91 -3.59 15.32 -10.24
C VAL A 91 -3.33 15.24 -8.74
N ASP A 92 -4.41 15.03 -7.98
CA ASP A 92 -4.44 14.96 -6.52
C ASP A 92 -4.96 13.60 -6.01
N THR A 93 -5.48 12.77 -6.91
CA THR A 93 -6.02 11.45 -6.61
C THR A 93 -5.31 10.36 -7.41
N PHE A 94 -5.35 9.13 -6.90
CA PHE A 94 -4.84 7.93 -7.54
C PHE A 94 -5.93 6.85 -7.60
N VAL A 95 -5.74 5.85 -8.44
CA VAL A 95 -6.72 4.77 -8.64
C VAL A 95 -6.18 3.48 -8.06
N ILE A 96 -6.95 2.84 -7.18
CA ILE A 96 -6.63 1.50 -6.68
C ILE A 96 -7.43 0.45 -7.44
N VAL A 97 -6.73 -0.52 -8.03
CA VAL A 97 -7.30 -1.72 -8.66
C VAL A 97 -7.04 -2.91 -7.74
N ILE A 98 -8.11 -3.46 -7.18
CA ILE A 98 -8.02 -4.62 -6.27
C ILE A 98 -8.36 -5.90 -7.05
N ASP A 99 -7.36 -6.76 -7.26
CA ASP A 99 -7.53 -8.09 -7.86
C ASP A 99 -7.89 -9.12 -6.79
N LEU A 100 -9.18 -9.50 -6.79
CA LEU A 100 -9.75 -10.52 -5.91
C LEU A 100 -9.59 -11.95 -6.47
N LYS A 101 -8.99 -12.14 -7.65
CA LYS A 101 -8.86 -13.46 -8.27
C LYS A 101 -8.01 -14.39 -7.41
N GLY A 102 -8.58 -15.54 -7.06
CA GLY A 102 -7.93 -16.55 -6.22
C GLY A 102 -8.17 -16.34 -4.72
N MET A 103 -8.90 -15.30 -4.34
CA MET A 103 -9.32 -15.09 -2.96
C MET A 103 -10.40 -16.12 -2.56
N ALA A 104 -10.17 -16.82 -1.46
CA ALA A 104 -11.09 -17.76 -0.85
C ALA A 104 -11.70 -17.19 0.43
N MET A 105 -12.92 -17.60 0.80
CA MET A 105 -13.55 -17.16 2.05
C MET A 105 -12.70 -17.48 3.30
N ALA A 106 -11.89 -18.54 3.25
CA ALA A 106 -10.97 -18.89 4.33
C ALA A 106 -9.84 -17.84 4.55
N GLN A 107 -9.54 -16.99 3.56
CA GLN A 107 -8.58 -15.88 3.70
C GLN A 107 -9.18 -14.67 4.42
N VAL A 108 -10.51 -14.53 4.43
CA VAL A 108 -11.20 -13.43 5.11
C VAL A 108 -11.35 -13.74 6.59
N THR A 109 -10.20 -13.79 7.27
CA THR A 109 -10.13 -14.02 8.71
C THR A 109 -10.33 -12.72 9.49
N ARG A 110 -10.47 -12.82 10.81
CA ARG A 110 -10.54 -11.64 11.69
C ARG A 110 -9.28 -10.77 11.57
N ASP A 111 -8.11 -11.40 11.44
CA ASP A 111 -6.84 -10.67 11.30
C ASP A 111 -6.77 -9.92 9.97
N PHE A 112 -7.24 -10.53 8.87
CA PHE A 112 -7.33 -9.87 7.57
C PHE A 112 -8.24 -8.66 7.64
N LEU A 113 -9.45 -8.83 8.19
CA LEU A 113 -10.40 -7.75 8.35
C LEU A 113 -9.85 -6.63 9.24
N ALA A 114 -9.15 -6.98 10.32
CA ALA A 114 -8.53 -5.99 11.20
C ALA A 114 -7.45 -5.16 10.49
N LEU A 115 -6.60 -5.78 9.68
CA LEU A 115 -5.60 -5.05 8.90
C LEU A 115 -6.26 -4.13 7.86
N VAL A 116 -7.23 -4.64 7.09
CA VAL A 116 -7.94 -3.84 6.09
C VAL A 116 -8.71 -2.68 6.73
N GLN A 117 -9.34 -2.90 7.88
CA GLN A 117 -10.03 -1.86 8.63
C GLN A 117 -9.05 -0.78 9.13
N ALA A 118 -7.93 -1.19 9.72
CA ALA A 118 -6.91 -0.25 10.19
C ALA A 118 -6.30 0.57 9.03
N SER A 119 -6.03 -0.05 7.89
CA SER A 119 -5.61 0.66 6.66
C SER A 119 -6.67 1.65 6.20
N ALA A 120 -7.94 1.25 6.14
CA ALA A 120 -9.03 2.14 5.71
C ALA A 120 -9.24 3.31 6.69
N ASP A 121 -9.12 3.07 8.00
CA ASP A 121 -9.19 4.12 9.02
C ASP A 121 -8.02 5.10 8.86
N ILE A 122 -6.82 4.62 8.55
CA ILE A 122 -5.67 5.48 8.24
C ILE A 122 -5.97 6.34 7.02
N ASP A 123 -6.44 5.73 5.94
CA ASP A 123 -6.76 6.41 4.68
C ASP A 123 -7.80 7.51 4.89
N GLN A 124 -8.88 7.20 5.60
CA GLN A 124 -9.95 8.15 5.85
C GLN A 124 -9.52 9.33 6.74
N ASN A 125 -8.70 9.07 7.76
CA ASN A 125 -8.34 10.10 8.75
C ASN A 125 -7.12 10.94 8.35
N HIS A 126 -6.19 10.38 7.57
CA HIS A 126 -4.92 11.02 7.22
C HIS A 126 -4.79 11.40 5.75
N TYR A 127 -5.55 10.76 4.87
CA TYR A 127 -5.54 11.01 3.42
C TYR A 127 -6.94 11.36 2.88
N PRO A 128 -7.63 12.36 3.47
CA PRO A 128 -8.93 12.78 2.95
C PRO A 128 -8.77 13.48 1.59
N GLU A 129 -9.81 13.39 0.76
CA GLU A 129 -10.04 14.37 -0.31
C GLU A 129 -10.62 15.68 0.25
#